data_AF-A0A4Q1FJJ9-F1
#
_entry.id   AF-A0A4Q1FJJ9-F1
#
_cell.length_a   1.000
_cell.length_b   1.000
_cell.length_c   1.000
_cell.angle_alpha   90.00
_cell.angle_beta   90.00
_cell.angle_gamma   90.00
#
_symmetry.space_group_name_H-M   'P 1'
#
loop_
_entity.id
_entity.type
_entity.pdbx_description
1 polymer ?
#
loop_
_entity_poly.entity_id
_entity_poly.type
_entity_poly.pdbx_seq_one_letter_code
_entity_poly.pdbx_strand_id
1 'polypeptide(L)'
;MFLKSYYYLFYKLYKFWEYISVPRFWSDVKASLSIDLLVLFAVSSVFFYFDISFGDKSVFLVCLILMLFVSNYFLLKETVWREYIDYFETLPKSKNRKGGILVWSIILLILLSFVHSIYWMDQRARKNQTGPYSKEYLNNKATY
;
A
#
# COMPACT_ATOMS: atom_id res chain seq x y z
N MET A 1 -3.29 20.39 6.73
CA MET A 1 -4.41 19.44 6.64
C MET A 1 -3.93 18.03 6.31
N PHE A 2 -3.21 17.83 5.20
CA PHE A 2 -2.68 16.51 4.77
C PHE A 2 -1.76 15.83 5.78
N LEU A 3 -0.86 16.57 6.43
CA LEU A 3 0.09 16.03 7.40
C LEU A 3 -0.59 15.36 8.61
N LYS A 4 -1.67 15.95 9.13
CA LYS A 4 -2.43 15.37 10.25
C LYS A 4 -3.13 14.08 9.86
N SER A 5 -3.69 14.00 8.64
CA SER A 5 -4.33 12.79 8.13
C SER A 5 -3.32 11.66 7.91
N TYR A 6 -2.13 11.99 7.38
CA TYR A 6 -1.02 11.04 7.23
C TYR A 6 -0.60 10.46 8.58
N TYR A 7 -0.33 11.32 9.58
CA TYR A 7 0.03 10.83 10.92
C TYR A 7 -1.10 10.08 11.62
N TYR A 8 -2.36 10.40 11.34
CA TYR A 8 -3.48 9.62 11.87
C TYR A 8 -3.55 8.22 11.24
N LEU A 9 -3.35 8.10 9.93
CA LEU A 9 -3.22 6.80 9.26
C LEU A 9 -2.05 5.99 9.85
N PHE A 10 -0.89 6.62 9.99
CA PHE A 10 0.28 6.02 10.63
C PHE A 10 -0.02 5.55 12.06
N TYR A 11 -0.63 6.39 12.89
CA TYR A 11 -1.03 6.04 14.25
C TYR A 11 -1.93 4.79 14.28
N LYS A 12 -2.91 4.66 13.39
CA LYS A 12 -3.80 3.50 13.38
C LYS A 12 -3.07 2.22 12.96
N LEU A 13 -2.17 2.30 11.99
CA LEU A 13 -1.33 1.17 11.58
C LEU A 13 -0.31 0.81 12.66
N TYR A 14 0.28 1.80 13.33
CA TYR A 14 1.19 1.61 14.46
C TYR A 14 0.52 0.84 15.60
N LYS A 15 -0.65 1.30 16.07
CA LYS A 15 -1.40 0.58 17.13
C LYS A 15 -1.85 -0.81 16.69
N PHE A 16 -2.15 -0.99 15.41
CA PHE A 16 -2.47 -2.31 14.85
C PHE A 16 -1.26 -3.26 14.94
N TRP A 17 -0.07 -2.80 14.56
CA TRP A 17 1.15 -3.59 14.68
C TRP A 17 1.56 -3.83 16.14
N GLU A 18 1.38 -2.87 17.04
CA GLU A 18 1.59 -3.10 18.49
C GLU A 18 0.64 -4.16 19.05
N TYR A 19 -0.57 -4.27 18.50
CA TYR A 19 -1.57 -5.24 18.93
C TYR A 19 -1.30 -6.64 18.38
N ILE A 20 -0.90 -6.76 17.11
CA ILE A 20 -0.73 -8.05 16.42
C ILE A 20 0.69 -8.61 16.57
N SER A 21 1.71 -7.76 16.56
CA SER A 21 3.10 -8.21 16.59
C SER A 21 3.56 -8.52 18.01
N VAL A 22 3.83 -9.80 18.29
CA VAL A 22 4.56 -10.24 19.48
C VAL A 22 5.91 -10.82 19.02
N PRO A 23 7.06 -10.23 19.37
CA PRO A 23 7.27 -9.04 20.21
C PRO A 23 6.91 -7.71 19.51
N ARG A 24 6.63 -6.66 20.30
CA ARG A 24 6.20 -5.31 19.84
C ARG A 24 7.28 -4.48 19.14
N PHE A 25 8.39 -5.11 18.76
CA PHE A 25 9.54 -4.44 18.17
C PHE A 25 9.22 -3.93 16.75
N TRP A 26 9.73 -2.74 16.43
CA TRP A 26 9.68 -2.11 15.10
C TRP A 26 8.26 -1.90 14.57
N SER A 27 7.29 -1.67 15.45
CA SER A 27 5.90 -1.40 15.08
C SER A 27 5.77 -0.10 14.26
N ASP A 28 6.66 0.85 14.50
CA ASP A 28 6.86 2.08 13.74
C ASP A 28 7.32 1.81 12.30
N VAL A 29 8.38 1.01 12.11
CA VAL A 29 8.86 0.62 10.77
C VAL A 29 7.78 -0.16 10.01
N LYS A 30 7.13 -1.12 10.68
CA LYS A 30 6.03 -1.90 10.07
C LYS A 30 4.86 -1.02 9.65
N ALA A 31 4.51 -0.02 10.46
CA ALA A 31 3.47 0.95 10.12
C ALA A 31 3.86 1.80 8.90
N SER A 32 5.13 2.22 8.81
CA SER A 32 5.65 2.92 7.61
C SER A 32 5.50 2.09 6.35
N LEU A 33 6.03 0.86 6.39
CA LEU A 33 6.03 -0.04 5.26
C LEU A 33 4.60 -0.38 4.82
N SER A 34 3.66 -0.41 5.78
CA SER A 34 2.24 -0.61 5.46
C SER A 34 1.66 0.56 4.68
N ILE A 35 2.03 1.81 4.99
CA ILE A 35 1.63 2.98 4.21
C ILE A 35 2.24 2.91 2.80
N ASP A 36 3.53 2.60 2.70
CA ASP A 36 4.21 2.49 1.42
C ASP A 36 3.57 1.42 0.53
N LEU A 37 3.23 0.27 1.12
CA LEU A 37 2.53 -0.81 0.44
C LEU A 37 1.12 -0.39 -0.01
N LEU A 38 0.39 0.36 0.80
CA LEU A 38 -0.93 0.88 0.42
C LEU A 38 -0.84 1.85 -0.76
N VAL A 39 0.16 2.73 -0.76
CA VAL A 39 0.42 3.63 -1.90
C VAL A 39 0.80 2.82 -3.14
N LEU A 40 1.64 1.78 -2.98
CA LEU A 40 2.02 0.90 -4.08
C LEU A 40 0.79 0.19 -4.67
N PHE A 41 -0.13 -0.32 -3.85
CA PHE A 41 -1.38 -0.92 -4.32
C PHE A 41 -2.27 0.09 -5.03
N ALA A 42 -2.42 1.30 -4.49
CA ALA A 42 -3.19 2.35 -5.13
C ALA A 42 -2.61 2.72 -6.51
N VAL A 43 -1.30 2.95 -6.60
CA VAL A 43 -0.61 3.27 -7.87
C VAL A 43 -0.74 2.09 -8.83
N SER A 44 -0.37 0.88 -8.42
CA SER A 44 -0.43 -0.31 -9.28
C SER A 44 -1.84 -0.56 -9.82
N SER A 45 -2.88 -0.28 -9.03
CA SER A 45 -4.26 -0.43 -9.50
C SER A 45 -4.58 0.48 -10.68
N VAL A 46 -4.11 1.74 -10.67
CA VAL A 46 -4.26 2.67 -11.79
C VAL A 46 -3.54 2.14 -13.04
N PHE A 47 -2.30 1.66 -12.88
CA PHE A 47 -1.53 1.10 -13.99
C PHE A 47 -2.25 -0.08 -14.65
N PHE A 48 -2.78 -1.01 -13.85
CA PHE A 48 -3.52 -2.16 -14.35
C PHE A 48 -4.84 -1.78 -15.03
N TYR A 49 -5.59 -0.80 -14.50
CA TYR A 49 -6.81 -0.34 -15.17
C TYR A 49 -6.53 0.30 -16.52
N PHE A 50 -5.49 1.12 -16.63
CA PHE A 50 -5.19 1.89 -17.84
C PHE A 50 -4.21 1.21 -18.81
N ASP A 51 -3.76 -0.02 -18.50
CA ASP A 51 -2.75 -0.74 -19.29
C ASP A 51 -1.43 0.03 -19.45
N ILE A 52 -1.08 0.83 -18.43
CA ILE A 52 0.13 1.63 -18.48
C ILE A 52 1.30 0.68 -18.23
N SER A 53 2.21 0.58 -19.19
CA SER A 53 3.46 -0.14 -19.01
C SER A 53 4.48 0.75 -18.30
N PHE A 54 5.12 0.20 -17.27
CA PHE A 54 6.40 0.75 -16.84
C PHE A 54 7.39 0.45 -17.96
N GLY A 55 7.89 1.49 -18.64
CA GLY A 55 8.85 1.33 -19.72
C GLY A 55 10.06 0.51 -19.28
N ASP A 56 11.00 1.15 -18.58
CA ASP A 56 12.13 0.44 -17.98
C ASP A 56 11.78 -0.04 -16.56
N LYS A 57 11.77 -1.36 -16.38
CA LYS A 57 11.55 -2.02 -15.08
C LYS A 57 12.56 -1.56 -14.02
N SER A 58 13.76 -1.17 -14.44
CA SER A 58 14.82 -0.66 -13.57
C SER A 58 14.44 0.69 -12.96
N VAL A 59 13.83 1.58 -13.74
CA VAL A 59 13.36 2.89 -13.27
C VAL A 59 12.24 2.72 -12.25
N PHE A 60 11.30 1.79 -12.49
CA PHE A 60 10.26 1.48 -11.52
C PHE A 60 10.83 0.97 -10.19
N LEU A 61 11.79 0.05 -10.23
CA LEU A 61 12.46 -0.46 -9.03
C LEU A 61 13.20 0.64 -8.28
N VAL A 62 13.92 1.53 -8.98
CA VAL A 62 14.61 2.67 -8.36
C VAL A 62 13.61 3.62 -7.69
N CYS A 63 12.49 3.94 -8.33
CA CYS A 63 11.43 4.76 -7.75
C CYS A 63 10.83 4.13 -6.48
N LEU A 64 10.61 2.81 -6.49
CA LEU A 64 10.07 2.06 -5.36
C LEU A 64 11.07 2.06 -4.19
N ILE A 65 12.35 1.83 -4.47
CA ILE A 65 13.42 1.89 -3.47
C ILE A 65 13.52 3.30 -2.87
N LEU A 66 13.55 4.35 -3.70
CA LEU A 66 13.60 5.73 -3.23
C LEU A 66 12.41 6.08 -2.34
N MET A 67 11.20 5.63 -2.70
CA MET A 67 10.01 5.84 -1.89
C MET A 67 10.14 5.21 -0.49
N LEU A 68 10.65 3.97 -0.41
CA LEU A 68 10.92 3.29 0.87
C LEU A 68 11.98 4.02 1.71
N PHE A 69 13.04 4.54 1.09
CA PHE A 69 14.07 5.29 1.81
C PHE A 69 13.55 6.64 2.34
N VAL A 70 12.77 7.35 1.53
CA VAL A 70 12.21 8.65 1.92
C VAL A 70 11.19 8.50 3.06
N SER A 71 10.30 7.51 3.01
CA SER A 71 9.30 7.27 4.07
C SER A 71 9.98 6.96 5.40
N ASN A 72 11.00 6.09 5.39
CA ASN A 72 11.78 5.74 6.57
C ASN A 72 12.62 6.93 7.08
N TYR A 73 13.18 7.76 6.19
CA TYR A 73 13.93 8.96 6.60
C TYR A 73 13.05 9.96 7.39
N PHE A 74 11.80 10.17 6.96
CA PHE A 74 10.87 11.04 7.70
C PHE A 74 10.49 10.48 9.07
N LEU A 75 10.52 9.16 9.26
CA LEU A 75 10.26 8.51 10.54
C LEU A 75 11.46 8.52 11.49
N LEU A 76 12.68 8.52 10.96
CA LEU A 76 13.91 8.70 11.74
C LEU A 76 13.95 10.05 12.47
N LYS A 77 13.11 11.02 12.07
CA LYS A 77 12.88 12.24 12.84
C LYS A 77 11.91 11.97 14.00
N GLU A 78 12.41 11.25 14.99
CA GLU A 78 11.68 10.59 16.08
C GLU A 78 10.74 11.53 16.87
N THR A 79 11.12 12.79 17.02
CA THR A 79 10.37 13.75 17.87
C THR A 79 9.00 14.10 17.31
N VAL A 80 8.85 14.23 15.99
CA VAL A 80 7.63 14.79 15.40
C VAL A 80 6.48 13.78 15.41
N TRP A 81 6.71 12.53 15.00
CA TRP A 81 5.62 11.55 14.91
C TRP A 81 5.13 11.09 16.29
N ARG A 82 6.01 11.04 17.30
CA ARG A 82 5.63 10.70 18.68
C ARG A 82 4.68 11.72 19.28
N GLU A 83 4.93 13.02 19.09
CA GLU A 83 4.00 14.09 19.52
C GLU A 83 2.59 13.92 18.94
N TYR A 84 2.48 13.51 17.67
CA TYR A 84 1.18 13.23 17.05
C TYR A 84 0.51 11.99 17.64
N ILE A 85 1.27 10.93 17.96
CA ILE A 85 0.70 9.73 18.60
C ILE A 85 0.14 10.09 19.96
N ASP A 86 0.92 10.78 20.80
CA ASP A 86 0.49 11.19 22.13
C ASP A 86 -0.79 12.05 22.04
N TYR A 87 -0.80 13.02 21.11
CA TYR A 87 -2.00 13.81 20.82
C TYR A 87 -3.20 12.92 20.45
N PHE A 88 -3.04 11.93 19.57
CA PHE A 88 -4.14 11.06 19.17
C PHE A 88 -4.60 10.09 20.27
N GLU A 89 -3.72 9.70 21.19
CA GLU A 89 -4.09 8.89 22.36
C GLU A 89 -4.94 9.67 23.35
N THR A 90 -4.73 10.99 23.48
CA THR A 90 -5.57 11.86 24.34
C THR A 90 -6.98 12.11 23.79
N LEU A 91 -7.27 11.73 22.54
CA LEU A 91 -8.59 11.96 21.95
C LEU A 91 -9.69 11.13 22.62
N PRO A 92 -10.91 11.68 22.74
CA PRO A 92 -12.06 10.93 23.24
C PRO A 92 -12.29 9.64 22.43
N LYS A 93 -12.57 8.53 23.13
CA LYS A 93 -12.78 7.20 22.51
C LYS A 93 -13.80 7.22 21.37
N SER A 94 -14.86 8.03 21.49
CA SER A 94 -15.89 8.18 20.46
C SER A 94 -15.36 8.80 19.15
N LYS A 95 -14.49 9.81 19.24
CA LYS A 95 -13.84 10.43 18.08
C LYS A 95 -12.84 9.48 17.43
N ASN A 96 -12.01 8.80 18.24
CA ASN A 96 -11.03 7.84 17.72
C ASN A 96 -11.69 6.62 17.05
N ARG A 97 -12.86 6.19 17.53
CA ARG A 97 -13.65 5.11 16.89
C ARG A 97 -14.15 5.52 15.51
N LYS A 98 -14.77 6.71 15.39
CA LYS A 98 -15.25 7.22 14.09
C LYS A 98 -14.12 7.39 13.09
N GLY A 99 -13.01 8.00 13.51
CA GLY A 99 -11.82 8.16 12.67
C GLY A 99 -11.22 6.81 12.26
N GLY A 100 -11.19 5.83 13.16
CA GLY A 100 -10.71 4.49 12.86
C GLY A 100 -11.55 3.75 11.84
N ILE A 101 -12.89 3.81 11.94
CA ILE A 101 -13.77 3.22 10.93
C ILE A 101 -13.45 3.81 9.55
N LEU A 102 -13.34 5.13 9.46
CA LEU A 102 -13.02 5.80 8.20
C LEU A 102 -11.67 5.36 7.63
N VAL A 103 -10.62 5.29 8.44
CA VAL A 103 -9.29 4.83 8.00
C VAL A 103 -9.35 3.39 7.48
N TRP A 104 -9.96 2.48 8.23
CA TRP A 104 -10.07 1.07 7.82
C TRP A 104 -10.92 0.89 6.56
N SER A 105 -11.98 1.69 6.39
CA SER A 105 -12.78 1.69 5.16
C SER A 105 -11.97 2.13 3.95
N ILE A 106 -11.10 3.15 4.08
CA ILE A 106 -10.22 3.60 3.00
C ILE A 106 -9.20 2.52 2.64
N ILE A 107 -8.55 1.91 3.64
CA ILE A 107 -7.60 0.81 3.44
C ILE A 107 -8.29 -0.34 2.69
N LEU A 108 -9.49 -0.74 3.12
CA LEU A 108 -10.26 -1.79 2.46
C LEU A 108 -10.60 -1.44 1.00
N LEU A 109 -11.00 -0.19 0.74
CA LEU A 109 -11.29 0.29 -0.61
C LEU A 109 -10.06 0.19 -1.53
N ILE A 110 -8.87 0.56 -1.04
CA ILE A 110 -7.61 0.45 -1.79
C ILE A 110 -7.32 -1.02 -2.12
N LEU A 111 -7.45 -1.92 -1.14
CA LEU A 111 -7.21 -3.36 -1.34
C LEU A 111 -8.19 -3.96 -2.37
N LEU A 112 -9.49 -3.65 -2.24
CA LEU A 112 -10.49 -4.11 -3.19
C LEU A 112 -10.24 -3.55 -4.60
N SER A 113 -9.86 -2.28 -4.70
CA SER A 113 -9.52 -1.64 -5.98
C SER A 113 -8.33 -2.31 -6.65
N PHE A 114 -7.31 -2.69 -5.87
CA PHE A 114 -6.15 -3.41 -6.36
C PHE A 114 -6.50 -4.82 -6.83
N VAL A 115 -7.21 -5.61 -6.04
CA VAL A 115 -7.65 -6.96 -6.45
C VAL A 115 -8.51 -6.91 -7.72
N HIS A 116 -9.46 -5.97 -7.78
CA HIS A 116 -10.32 -5.78 -8.94
C HIS A 116 -9.53 -5.34 -10.18
N SER A 117 -8.49 -4.53 -10.02
CA SER A 117 -7.62 -4.11 -11.13
C SER A 117 -6.83 -5.28 -11.73
N ILE A 118 -6.33 -6.20 -10.89
CA ILE A 118 -5.65 -7.43 -11.35
C ILE A 118 -6.64 -8.31 -12.12
N TYR A 119 -7.86 -8.47 -11.60
CA TYR A 119 -8.90 -9.22 -12.29
C TYR A 119 -9.19 -8.63 -13.68
N TRP A 120 -9.33 -7.31 -13.79
CA TRP A 120 -9.55 -6.63 -15.07
C TRP A 120 -8.38 -6.79 -16.04
N MET A 121 -7.15 -6.71 -15.53
CA MET A 121 -5.95 -6.96 -16.33
C MET A 121 -5.94 -8.39 -16.90
N ASP A 122 -6.25 -9.41 -16.08
CA ASP A 122 -6.34 -10.80 -16.53
C ASP A 122 -7.43 -11.01 -17.60
N GLN A 123 -8.62 -10.44 -17.37
CA GLN A 123 -9.71 -10.50 -18.35
C GLN A 123 -9.34 -9.85 -19.69
N ARG A 124 -8.65 -8.70 -19.63
CA ARG A 124 -8.13 -8.03 -20.83
C ARG A 124 -7.10 -8.89 -21.55
N ALA A 125 -6.16 -9.50 -20.81
CA ALA A 125 -5.13 -10.37 -21.39
C ALA A 125 -5.74 -11.60 -22.07
N ARG A 126 -6.77 -12.22 -21.48
CA ARG A 126 -7.55 -13.31 -22.10
C ARG A 126 -8.20 -12.88 -23.40
N LYS A 127 -8.88 -11.73 -23.38
CA LYS A 127 -9.59 -11.20 -24.56
C LYS A 127 -8.63 -10.88 -25.70
N ASN A 128 -7.48 -10.30 -25.38
CA ASN A 128 -6.49 -9.87 -26.37
C ASN A 128 -5.50 -10.98 -26.75
N GLN A 129 -5.60 -12.17 -26.15
CA GLN A 129 -4.66 -13.28 -26.35
C GLN A 129 -3.20 -12.84 -26.12
N THR A 130 -2.94 -12.11 -25.04
CA THR A 130 -1.60 -11.64 -24.67
C THR A 130 -1.08 -12.35 -23.42
N GLY A 131 0.25 -12.28 -23.21
CA GLY A 131 0.91 -12.91 -22.07
C GLY A 131 0.68 -14.44 -22.05
N PRO A 132 0.16 -15.01 -20.94
CA PRO A 132 -0.02 -16.46 -20.81
C PRO A 132 -1.14 -17.03 -21.70
N TYR A 133 -1.93 -16.18 -22.34
CA TYR A 133 -3.00 -16.57 -23.27
C TYR A 133 -2.59 -16.42 -24.74
N SER A 134 -1.35 -16.01 -25.01
CA SER A 134 -0.84 -15.88 -26.38
C SER A 134 -0.63 -17.24 -27.03
N LYS A 135 -0.86 -17.31 -28.36
CA LYS A 135 -0.67 -18.55 -29.13
C LYS A 135 0.76 -19.07 -29.04
N GLU A 136 1.74 -18.18 -29.04
CA GLU A 136 3.15 -18.51 -28.87
C GLU A 136 3.41 -19.22 -27.53
N TYR A 137 2.89 -18.67 -26.44
CA TYR A 137 3.05 -19.27 -25.11
C TYR A 137 2.36 -20.64 -24.99
N LEU A 138 1.15 -20.78 -25.52
CA LEU A 138 0.39 -22.04 -25.48
C LEU A 138 1.05 -23.13 -26.33
N ASN A 139 1.57 -22.78 -27.52
CA ASN A 139 2.26 -23.72 -28.38
C ASN A 139 3.56 -24.22 -27.74
N ASN A 140 4.36 -23.32 -27.17
CA ASN A 140 5.60 -23.70 -26.47
C ASN A 140 5.34 -24.61 -25.26
N LYS A 141 4.19 -24.44 -24.58
CA LYS A 141 3.82 -25.32 -23.45
C LYS A 141 3.37 -26.71 -23.90
N ALA A 142 2.81 -26.87 -25.10
CA ALA A 142 2.31 -28.15 -25.60
C ALA A 142 3.41 -29.07 -26.16
N THR A 143 4.62 -28.54 -26.36
CA THR A 143 5.79 -29.27 -26.88
C THR A 143 6.67 -29.93 -25.80
N TYR A 144 6.33 -29.79 -24.52
CA TYR A 144 6.99 -30.46 -23.38
C TYR A 144 6.01 -31.44 -22.71
#